data_AF-A0A086FL23-F1
#
_entry.id   AF-A0A086FL23-F1
#
_cell.length_a   1.000
_cell.length_b   1.000
_cell.length_c   1.000
_cell.angle_alpha   90.00
_cell.angle_beta   90.00
_cell.angle_gamma   90.00
#
_symmetry.space_group_name_H-M   'P 1'
#
loop_
_entity.id
_entity.type
_entity.pdbx_description
1 polymer ?
#
loop_
_entity_poly.entity_id
_entity_poly.type
_entity_poly.pdbx_seq_one_letter_code
_entity_poly.pdbx_strand_id
1 'polypeptide(L)'
;MKQIWFSVCLLTGSLLYSSIAPAQPTASGALLQQMSSASRSLNYELAYISISKQGIESLRYRHAVIGNVPLGQLLHMDGPRREVLQRGGGISYFEPGLEPFTLTGDHIVDALPAIVYADFTRLAKYYDFISVGSTRIADRPCEVLRVVARDGSRYSYIVWMDEDTKLPLRVDLLDRDGETLEQYRVISFAVGADVQGAMQGLLKANLPPLLSLPAVENVQLSWSTGWLPAGVDEVARNRRKLPNVAVPVESRLYSDGLFSFSVNVSPAGSGAGQQYYRQGRRTIQTEVRAGNEITIVGELPPATAKRIADSISFKVSP
;
A
#
# COMPACT_ATOMS: atom_id res chain seq x y z
N MET A 1 54.31 -50.30 46.66
CA MET A 1 54.54 -50.07 45.22
C MET A 1 53.36 -49.28 44.67
N LYS A 2 53.63 -48.23 43.90
CA LYS A 2 52.73 -47.09 43.62
C LYS A 2 51.52 -47.50 42.76
N GLN A 3 50.31 -47.14 43.16
CA GLN A 3 49.11 -47.19 42.30
C GLN A 3 48.73 -45.75 41.91
N ILE A 4 48.76 -45.50 40.60
CA ILE A 4 48.47 -44.21 39.98
C ILE A 4 46.97 -44.19 39.68
N TRP A 5 46.24 -43.23 40.26
CA TRP A 5 44.84 -42.97 39.93
C TRP A 5 44.77 -42.04 38.71
N PHE A 6 44.20 -42.54 37.62
CA PHE A 6 43.80 -41.73 36.47
C PHE A 6 42.40 -41.17 36.72
N SER A 7 42.30 -39.87 37.00
CA SER A 7 41.02 -39.13 36.96
C SER A 7 40.67 -38.81 35.51
N VAL A 8 39.56 -39.38 35.03
CA VAL A 8 38.94 -39.04 33.74
C VAL A 8 37.98 -37.88 33.96
N CYS A 9 38.32 -36.69 33.46
CA CYS A 9 37.41 -35.54 33.41
C CYS A 9 36.44 -35.71 32.22
N LEU A 10 35.19 -36.04 32.51
CA LEU A 10 34.08 -35.97 31.55
C LEU A 10 33.68 -34.50 31.34
N LEU A 11 34.13 -33.91 30.23
CA LEU A 11 33.64 -32.63 29.70
C LEU A 11 32.27 -32.87 29.04
N THR A 12 31.19 -32.60 29.76
CA THR A 12 29.84 -32.51 29.19
C THR A 12 29.70 -31.21 28.42
N GLY A 13 29.77 -31.28 27.09
CA GLY A 13 29.46 -30.17 26.19
C GLY A 13 27.97 -29.88 26.17
N SER A 14 27.56 -28.76 26.75
CA SER A 14 26.20 -28.23 26.68
C SER A 14 25.96 -27.66 25.28
N LEU A 15 25.12 -28.34 24.50
CA LEU A 15 24.57 -27.82 23.26
C LEU A 15 23.64 -26.64 23.61
N LEU A 16 24.09 -25.42 23.32
CA LEU A 16 23.23 -24.24 23.30
C LEU A 16 22.25 -24.38 22.11
N TYR A 17 21.08 -24.92 22.39
CA TYR A 17 19.95 -24.85 21.46
C TYR A 17 19.46 -23.40 21.42
N SER A 18 19.81 -22.68 20.36
CA SER A 18 19.18 -21.40 20.02
C SER A 18 17.74 -21.66 19.62
N SER A 19 16.81 -21.57 20.57
CA SER A 19 15.38 -21.54 20.28
C SER A 19 15.07 -20.28 19.47
N ILE A 20 14.76 -20.45 18.19
CA ILE A 20 14.14 -19.41 17.36
C ILE A 20 12.72 -19.23 17.90
N ALA A 21 12.54 -18.30 18.84
CA ALA A 21 11.22 -17.92 19.30
C ALA A 21 10.48 -17.22 18.14
N PRO A 22 9.23 -17.59 17.84
CA PRO A 22 8.42 -16.82 16.89
C PRO A 22 8.33 -15.38 17.41
N ALA A 23 8.67 -14.41 16.54
CA ALA A 23 8.63 -13.00 16.89
C ALA A 23 7.19 -12.61 17.28
N GLN A 24 6.95 -12.42 18.57
CA GLN A 24 5.71 -11.81 19.03
C GLN A 24 5.61 -10.40 18.42
N PRO A 25 4.41 -9.96 17.97
CA PRO A 25 4.22 -8.60 17.51
C PRO A 25 4.69 -7.62 18.57
N THR A 26 5.48 -6.62 18.19
CA THR A 26 5.77 -5.50 19.09
C THR A 26 4.45 -4.82 19.49
N ALA A 27 4.39 -4.17 20.65
CA ALA A 27 3.17 -3.48 21.10
C ALA A 27 2.62 -2.51 20.03
N SER A 28 3.51 -1.75 19.36
CA SER A 28 3.16 -0.89 18.23
C SER A 28 2.62 -1.65 17.01
N GLY A 29 3.20 -2.81 16.68
CA GLY A 29 2.67 -3.67 15.61
C GLY A 29 1.28 -4.21 15.92
N ALA A 30 1.02 -4.57 17.19
CA ALA A 30 -0.30 -5.01 17.62
C ALA A 30 -1.36 -3.89 17.49
N LEU A 31 -1.02 -2.65 17.84
CA LEU A 31 -1.91 -1.49 17.66
C LEU A 31 -2.26 -1.26 16.18
N LEU A 32 -1.26 -1.29 15.30
CA LEU A 32 -1.47 -1.17 13.86
C LEU A 32 -2.32 -2.32 13.29
N GLN A 33 -2.12 -3.55 13.79
CA GLN A 33 -2.97 -4.68 13.44
C GLN A 33 -4.42 -4.48 13.91
N GLN A 34 -4.63 -3.93 15.11
CA GLN A 34 -5.96 -3.61 15.62
C GLN A 34 -6.65 -2.53 14.76
N MET A 35 -5.92 -1.51 14.30
CA MET A 35 -6.44 -0.54 13.32
C MET A 35 -6.92 -1.23 12.06
N SER A 36 -6.06 -2.06 11.47
CA SER A 36 -6.34 -2.83 10.25
C SER A 36 -7.61 -3.69 10.41
N SER A 37 -7.77 -4.33 11.58
CA SER A 37 -8.95 -5.12 11.91
C SER A 37 -10.20 -4.26 12.14
N ALA A 38 -10.11 -3.15 12.86
CA ALA A 38 -11.23 -2.25 13.12
C ALA A 38 -11.80 -1.65 11.83
N SER A 39 -10.92 -1.17 10.94
CA SER A 39 -11.31 -0.61 9.64
C SER A 39 -12.04 -1.59 8.71
N ARG A 40 -11.87 -2.91 8.93
CA ARG A 40 -12.55 -3.97 8.15
C ARG A 40 -13.78 -4.58 8.81
N SER A 41 -14.00 -4.31 10.10
CA SER A 41 -15.02 -5.03 10.89
C SER A 41 -16.09 -4.11 11.46
N LEU A 42 -15.74 -2.87 11.80
CA LEU A 42 -16.68 -1.94 12.42
C LEU A 42 -17.64 -1.37 11.39
N ASN A 43 -18.82 -0.97 11.85
CA ASN A 43 -19.75 -0.14 11.07
C ASN A 43 -19.47 1.32 11.42
N TYR A 44 -18.99 2.12 10.46
CA TYR A 44 -18.56 3.49 10.72
C TYR A 44 -18.68 4.41 9.51
N GLU A 45 -18.82 5.70 9.79
CA GLU A 45 -18.77 6.79 8.82
C GLU A 45 -17.66 7.75 9.22
N LEU A 46 -16.76 8.07 8.28
CA LEU A 46 -15.72 9.08 8.43
C LEU A 46 -16.02 10.22 7.45
N ALA A 47 -16.23 11.42 7.96
CA ALA A 47 -16.14 12.64 7.16
C ALA A 47 -14.73 13.21 7.35
N TYR A 48 -13.98 13.31 6.25
CA TYR A 48 -12.56 13.63 6.30
C TYR A 48 -12.15 14.52 5.13
N ILE A 49 -10.98 15.11 5.26
CA ILE A 49 -10.31 15.83 4.18
C ILE A 49 -9.04 15.07 3.75
N SER A 50 -8.79 15.06 2.45
CA SER A 50 -7.51 14.67 1.85
C SER A 50 -6.77 15.92 1.41
N ILE A 51 -5.56 16.12 1.92
CA ILE A 51 -4.74 17.31 1.67
C ILE A 51 -3.51 16.87 0.89
N SER A 52 -3.25 17.55 -0.23
CA SER A 52 -2.07 17.35 -1.07
C SER A 52 -1.61 18.68 -1.67
N LYS A 53 -0.55 18.66 -2.48
CA LYS A 53 -0.13 19.85 -3.25
C LYS A 53 -1.18 20.29 -4.28
N GLN A 54 -2.13 19.42 -4.65
CA GLN A 54 -3.20 19.75 -5.58
C GLN A 54 -4.35 20.53 -4.92
N GLY A 55 -4.47 20.43 -3.60
CA GLY A 55 -5.53 21.10 -2.84
C GLY A 55 -6.07 20.24 -1.71
N ILE A 56 -7.26 20.61 -1.25
CA ILE A 56 -7.99 19.93 -0.18
C ILE A 56 -9.26 19.35 -0.80
N GLU A 57 -9.48 18.05 -0.65
CA GLU A 57 -10.69 17.36 -1.08
C GLU A 57 -11.53 16.96 0.14
N SER A 58 -12.83 17.28 0.11
CA SER A 58 -13.80 16.87 1.11
C SER A 58 -14.45 15.53 0.73
N LEU A 59 -14.33 14.54 1.61
CA LEU A 59 -14.72 13.15 1.35
C LEU A 59 -15.52 12.58 2.52
N ARG A 60 -16.43 11.67 2.20
CA ARG A 60 -17.11 10.83 3.20
C ARG A 60 -16.94 9.36 2.84
N TYR A 61 -16.45 8.58 3.79
CA TYR A 61 -16.35 7.13 3.66
C TYR A 61 -17.27 6.45 4.67
N ARG A 62 -18.14 5.56 4.20
CA ARG A 62 -18.93 4.64 5.04
C ARG A 62 -18.42 3.23 4.84
N HIS A 63 -18.29 2.49 5.94
CA HIS A 63 -18.03 1.07 5.93
C HIS A 63 -19.06 0.37 6.83
N ALA A 64 -19.54 -0.79 6.39
CA ALA A 64 -20.39 -1.65 7.21
C ALA A 64 -20.21 -3.11 6.83
N VAL A 65 -20.48 -4.01 7.76
CA VAL A 65 -20.57 -5.45 7.50
C VAL A 65 -22.00 -5.90 7.79
N ILE A 66 -22.68 -6.44 6.77
CA ILE A 66 -24.06 -6.92 6.90
C ILE A 66 -24.15 -8.34 6.36
N GLY A 67 -24.51 -9.30 7.20
CA GLY A 67 -24.60 -10.72 6.79
C GLY A 67 -23.28 -11.26 6.25
N ASN A 68 -22.14 -10.85 6.84
CA ASN A 68 -20.78 -11.19 6.40
C ASN A 68 -20.38 -10.63 5.02
N VAL A 69 -21.15 -9.68 4.49
CA VAL A 69 -20.82 -8.95 3.25
C VAL A 69 -20.25 -7.58 3.62
N PRO A 70 -18.98 -7.29 3.30
CA PRO A 70 -18.43 -5.95 3.47
C PRO A 70 -19.10 -4.99 2.48
N LEU A 71 -19.48 -3.83 2.98
CA LEU A 71 -20.10 -2.73 2.26
C LEU A 71 -19.26 -1.48 2.44
N GLY A 72 -19.08 -0.72 1.35
CA GLY A 72 -18.35 0.53 1.36
C GLY A 72 -19.02 1.58 0.49
N GLN A 73 -18.94 2.84 0.89
CA GLN A 73 -19.32 3.99 0.06
C GLN A 73 -18.29 5.10 0.27
N LEU A 74 -17.55 5.44 -0.78
CA LEU A 74 -16.74 6.65 -0.85
C LEU A 74 -17.51 7.69 -1.66
N LEU A 75 -17.67 8.89 -1.11
CA LEU A 75 -18.38 10.00 -1.75
C LEU A 75 -17.51 11.26 -1.73
N HIS A 76 -17.33 11.87 -2.91
CA HIS A 76 -16.84 13.25 -3.00
C HIS A 76 -17.96 14.21 -2.62
N MET A 77 -17.69 15.06 -1.64
CA MET A 77 -18.70 15.94 -1.04
C MET A 77 -18.89 17.24 -1.81
N ASP A 78 -17.88 17.64 -2.59
CA ASP A 78 -17.86 18.88 -3.37
C ASP A 78 -17.80 18.61 -4.88
N GLY A 79 -18.41 19.50 -5.67
CA GLY A 79 -18.36 19.44 -7.13
C GLY A 79 -19.25 18.34 -7.74
N PRO A 80 -18.85 17.76 -8.90
CA PRO A 80 -19.57 16.66 -9.51
C PRO A 80 -19.67 15.47 -8.56
N ARG A 81 -20.86 14.87 -8.46
CA ARG A 81 -21.12 13.74 -7.57
C ARG A 81 -20.39 12.49 -8.06
N ARG A 82 -19.14 12.30 -7.58
CA ARG A 82 -18.34 11.09 -7.77
C ARG A 82 -18.52 10.15 -6.59
N GLU A 83 -18.81 8.90 -6.87
CA GLU A 83 -19.16 7.90 -5.87
C GLU A 83 -18.54 6.55 -6.23
N VAL A 84 -17.99 5.87 -5.23
CA VAL A 84 -17.48 4.50 -5.36
C VAL A 84 -18.16 3.63 -4.33
N LEU A 85 -18.72 2.51 -4.76
CA LEU A 85 -19.46 1.59 -3.92
C LEU A 85 -18.75 0.25 -3.85
N GLN A 86 -18.72 -0.36 -2.66
CA GLN A 86 -18.26 -1.72 -2.46
C GLN A 86 -19.42 -2.59 -1.99
N ARG A 87 -19.57 -3.76 -2.62
CA ARG A 87 -20.44 -4.85 -2.13
C ARG A 87 -19.71 -6.18 -2.28
N GLY A 88 -19.28 -6.75 -1.15
CA GLY A 88 -18.42 -7.93 -1.17
C GLY A 88 -17.09 -7.61 -1.84
N GLY A 89 -16.70 -8.46 -2.79
CA GLY A 89 -15.49 -8.26 -3.60
C GLY A 89 -15.70 -7.40 -4.86
N GLY A 90 -16.87 -6.78 -5.05
CA GLY A 90 -17.17 -5.91 -6.19
C GLY A 90 -17.07 -4.43 -5.83
N ILE A 91 -16.30 -3.67 -6.61
CA ILE A 91 -16.10 -2.22 -6.47
C ILE A 91 -16.67 -1.51 -7.70
N SER A 92 -17.75 -0.77 -7.54
CA SER A 92 -18.47 -0.06 -8.59
C SER A 92 -18.14 1.43 -8.59
N TYR A 93 -17.78 1.98 -9.74
CA TYR A 93 -17.39 3.38 -9.92
C TYR A 93 -18.49 4.16 -10.64
N PHE A 94 -18.83 5.33 -10.11
CA PHE A 94 -19.81 6.25 -10.65
C PHE A 94 -19.20 7.64 -10.76
N GLU A 95 -19.07 8.13 -12.00
CA GLU A 95 -18.55 9.46 -12.30
C GLU A 95 -19.43 10.13 -13.37
N PRO A 96 -19.89 11.37 -13.15
CA PRO A 96 -20.73 12.05 -14.14
C PRO A 96 -20.04 12.17 -15.50
N GLY A 97 -20.74 11.73 -16.56
CA GLY A 97 -20.24 11.76 -17.93
C GLY A 97 -19.45 10.52 -18.36
N LEU A 98 -19.28 9.53 -17.47
CA LEU A 98 -18.67 8.24 -17.77
C LEU A 98 -19.66 7.09 -17.53
N GLU A 99 -19.55 6.03 -18.32
CA GLU A 99 -20.32 4.80 -18.10
C GLU A 99 -19.84 4.11 -16.81
N PRO A 100 -20.75 3.78 -15.87
CA PRO A 100 -20.37 3.15 -14.61
C PRO A 100 -19.96 1.69 -14.83
N PHE A 101 -18.99 1.23 -14.05
CA PHE A 101 -18.44 -0.13 -14.18
C PHE A 101 -18.07 -0.72 -12.83
N THR A 102 -17.96 -2.05 -12.75
CA THR A 102 -17.51 -2.77 -11.55
C THR A 102 -16.19 -3.50 -11.81
N LEU A 103 -15.27 -3.45 -10.85
CA LEU A 103 -14.03 -4.23 -10.80
C LEU A 103 -14.02 -5.14 -9.56
N THR A 104 -13.19 -6.17 -9.57
CA THR A 104 -12.94 -6.99 -8.38
C THR A 104 -11.89 -6.32 -7.48
N GLY A 105 -12.13 -6.32 -6.17
CA GLY A 105 -11.19 -5.85 -5.17
C GLY A 105 -11.68 -6.08 -3.75
N ASP A 106 -10.74 -6.15 -2.80
CA ASP A 106 -11.04 -6.40 -1.39
C ASP A 106 -11.54 -5.15 -0.64
N HIS A 107 -11.23 -3.97 -1.16
CA HIS A 107 -11.62 -2.67 -0.61
C HIS A 107 -11.61 -1.59 -1.69
N ILE A 108 -12.22 -0.44 -1.41
CA ILE A 108 -12.13 0.74 -2.28
C ILE A 108 -10.73 1.35 -2.15
N VAL A 109 -9.93 1.24 -3.21
CA VAL A 109 -8.61 1.88 -3.30
C VAL A 109 -8.75 3.40 -3.14
N ASP A 110 -7.83 4.00 -2.38
CA ASP A 110 -7.79 5.43 -2.05
C ASP A 110 -8.98 5.97 -1.23
N ALA A 111 -9.92 5.12 -0.78
CA ALA A 111 -10.95 5.54 0.19
C ALA A 111 -10.34 5.80 1.58
N LEU A 112 -9.37 4.98 1.98
CA LEU A 112 -8.52 5.25 3.14
C LEU A 112 -7.05 5.09 2.72
N PRO A 113 -6.10 5.71 3.44
CA PRO A 113 -4.68 5.55 3.19
C PRO A 113 -4.29 4.07 3.16
N ALA A 114 -3.42 3.66 2.22
CA ALA A 114 -3.06 2.25 2.00
C ALA A 114 -2.57 1.52 3.28
N ILE A 115 -1.90 2.25 4.18
CA ILE A 115 -1.44 1.73 5.48
C ILE A 115 -2.57 1.13 6.33
N VAL A 116 -3.81 1.60 6.17
CA VAL A 116 -4.99 1.08 6.89
C VAL A 116 -5.27 -0.37 6.52
N TYR A 117 -5.00 -0.76 5.28
CA TYR A 117 -5.24 -2.11 4.78
C TYR A 117 -3.98 -2.98 4.75
N ALA A 118 -2.86 -2.53 5.31
CA ALA A 118 -1.62 -3.29 5.32
C ALA A 118 -1.68 -4.55 6.21
N ASP A 119 -0.89 -5.56 5.82
CA ASP A 119 -0.55 -6.71 6.66
C ASP A 119 0.70 -6.38 7.49
N PHE A 120 0.48 -5.96 8.73
CA PHE A 120 1.57 -5.56 9.62
C PHE A 120 2.46 -6.74 10.07
N THR A 121 1.98 -7.98 9.97
CA THR A 121 2.79 -9.17 10.23
C THR A 121 3.81 -9.37 9.13
N ARG A 122 3.40 -9.19 7.86
CA ARG A 122 4.33 -9.18 6.72
C ARG A 122 5.31 -8.01 6.81
N LEU A 123 4.81 -6.80 7.07
CA LEU A 123 5.63 -5.59 7.08
C LEU A 123 6.67 -5.57 8.22
N ALA A 124 6.39 -6.16 9.38
CA ALA A 124 7.31 -6.18 10.53
C ALA A 124 8.70 -6.76 10.23
N LYS A 125 8.85 -7.53 9.14
CA LYS A 125 10.14 -8.06 8.67
C LYS A 125 11.05 -6.98 8.09
N TYR A 126 10.47 -5.92 7.52
CA TYR A 126 11.19 -4.91 6.74
C TYR A 126 10.95 -3.47 7.22
N TYR A 127 9.99 -3.28 8.14
CA TYR A 127 9.61 -1.99 8.69
C TYR A 127 9.80 -1.94 10.20
N ASP A 128 10.06 -0.73 10.70
CA ASP A 128 9.97 -0.40 12.11
C ASP A 128 8.66 0.33 12.39
N PHE A 129 8.01 -0.09 13.48
CA PHE A 129 6.80 0.53 14.00
C PHE A 129 7.16 1.23 15.32
N ILE A 130 7.19 2.55 15.29
CA ILE A 130 7.75 3.38 16.34
C ILE A 130 6.60 4.13 17.02
N SER A 131 6.41 3.91 18.33
CA SER A 131 5.50 4.76 19.10
C SER A 131 6.09 6.16 19.25
N VAL A 132 5.28 7.17 18.96
CA VAL A 132 5.64 8.59 19.07
C VAL A 132 5.00 9.24 20.30
N GLY A 133 4.06 8.55 20.95
CA GLY A 133 3.27 9.04 22.09
C GLY A 133 1.79 9.13 21.74
N SER A 134 1.04 9.93 22.50
CA SER A 134 -0.39 10.14 22.30
C SER A 134 -0.74 11.63 22.16
N THR A 135 -1.83 11.93 21.46
CA THR A 135 -2.33 13.30 21.27
C THR A 135 -3.82 13.30 20.92
N ARG A 136 -4.42 14.49 20.78
CA ARG A 136 -5.85 14.65 20.47
C ARG A 136 -6.09 14.97 19.00
N ILE A 137 -6.93 14.19 18.32
CA ILE A 137 -7.39 14.41 16.93
C ILE A 137 -8.91 14.20 16.86
N ALA A 138 -9.63 15.08 16.15
CA ALA A 138 -11.09 15.02 16.03
C ALA A 138 -11.83 14.89 17.38
N ASP A 139 -11.30 15.56 18.41
CA ASP A 139 -11.78 15.50 19.80
C ASP A 139 -11.66 14.12 20.49
N ARG A 140 -10.69 13.32 20.06
CA ARG A 140 -10.44 11.97 20.61
C ARG A 140 -8.99 11.79 21.02
N PRO A 141 -8.72 11.07 22.13
CA PRO A 141 -7.36 10.62 22.44
C PRO A 141 -6.90 9.60 21.39
N CYS A 142 -5.67 9.77 20.91
CA CYS A 142 -5.10 8.95 19.84
C CYS A 142 -3.68 8.51 20.18
N GLU A 143 -3.39 7.25 19.88
CA GLU A 143 -2.02 6.72 19.81
C GLU A 143 -1.37 7.16 18.49
N VAL A 144 -0.11 7.59 18.56
CA VAL A 144 0.67 8.06 17.41
C VAL A 144 1.77 7.08 17.09
N LEU A 145 1.73 6.52 15.87
CA LEU A 145 2.67 5.51 15.41
C LEU A 145 3.33 5.96 14.11
N ARG A 146 4.65 5.82 14.03
CA ARG A 146 5.41 6.01 12.79
C ARG A 146 5.76 4.65 12.18
N VAL A 147 5.57 4.52 10.88
CA VAL A 147 5.89 3.31 10.10
C VAL A 147 6.97 3.66 9.07
N VAL A 148 8.16 3.08 9.23
CA VAL A 148 9.34 3.42 8.41
C VAL A 148 10.02 2.15 7.89
N ALA A 149 10.37 2.12 6.61
CA ALA A 149 11.17 1.04 6.04
C ALA A 149 12.60 1.05 6.61
N ARG A 150 13.10 -0.10 7.08
CA ARG A 150 14.43 -0.24 7.71
C ARG A 150 15.59 0.14 6.80
N ASP A 151 15.43 -0.08 5.50
CA ASP A 151 16.45 0.26 4.50
C ASP A 151 16.41 1.72 4.04
N GLY A 152 15.47 2.52 4.58
CA GLY A 152 15.32 3.94 4.27
C GLY A 152 14.97 4.23 2.80
N SER A 153 14.49 3.24 2.05
CA SER A 153 14.27 3.37 0.60
C SER A 153 12.84 3.80 0.22
N ARG A 154 11.92 3.88 1.17
CA ARG A 154 10.51 4.23 0.93
C ARG A 154 10.13 5.53 1.63
N TYR A 155 8.94 6.02 1.31
CA TYR A 155 8.23 6.99 2.14
C TYR A 155 7.90 6.40 3.51
N SER A 156 7.51 7.25 4.45
CA SER A 156 7.08 6.82 5.78
C SER A 156 5.68 7.32 6.10
N TYR A 157 4.98 6.62 6.98
CA TYR A 157 3.69 7.06 7.50
C TYR A 157 3.80 7.52 8.95
N ILE A 158 3.01 8.51 9.33
CA ILE A 158 2.60 8.73 10.72
C ILE A 158 1.09 8.52 10.80
N VAL A 159 0.64 7.70 11.74
CA VAL A 159 -0.75 7.33 11.93
C VAL A 159 -1.18 7.78 13.33
N TRP A 160 -2.31 8.48 13.40
CA TRP A 160 -3.02 8.79 14.63
C TRP A 160 -4.27 7.92 14.67
N MET A 161 -4.30 7.01 15.63
CA MET A 161 -5.34 6.01 15.78
C MET A 161 -6.16 6.28 17.04
N ASP A 162 -7.49 6.32 16.94
CA ASP A 162 -8.40 6.48 18.08
C ASP A 162 -8.16 5.39 19.14
N GLU A 163 -7.99 5.79 20.39
CA GLU A 163 -7.71 4.85 21.49
C GLU A 163 -8.87 3.91 21.79
N ASP A 164 -10.12 4.26 21.48
CA ASP A 164 -11.27 3.39 21.75
C ASP A 164 -11.53 2.46 20.56
N THR A 165 -11.89 3.04 19.42
CA THR A 165 -12.39 2.35 18.23
C THR A 165 -11.27 1.78 17.36
N LYS A 166 -10.02 2.23 17.57
CA LYS A 166 -8.86 1.89 16.73
C LYS A 166 -8.97 2.39 15.29
N LEU A 167 -9.92 3.26 14.96
CA LEU A 167 -10.03 3.84 13.63
C LEU A 167 -8.90 4.87 13.38
N PRO A 168 -8.38 4.97 12.15
CA PRO A 168 -7.42 6.01 11.79
C PRO A 168 -8.11 7.37 11.74
N LEU A 169 -7.71 8.31 12.60
CA LEU A 169 -8.26 9.67 12.61
C LEU A 169 -7.38 10.67 11.86
N ARG A 170 -6.09 10.38 11.72
CA ARG A 170 -5.19 11.08 10.81
C ARG A 170 -4.11 10.16 10.31
N VAL A 171 -3.69 10.36 9.06
CA VAL A 171 -2.53 9.70 8.48
C VAL A 171 -1.77 10.71 7.64
N ASP A 172 -0.48 10.86 7.93
CA ASP A 172 0.42 11.68 7.13
C ASP A 172 1.37 10.75 6.37
N LEU A 173 1.48 10.94 5.06
CA LEU A 173 2.50 10.33 4.21
C LEU A 173 3.66 11.31 4.08
N LEU A 174 4.86 10.89 4.46
CA LEU A 174 6.04 11.71 4.52
C LEU A 174 7.12 11.22 3.56
N ASP A 175 7.79 12.16 2.91
CA ASP A 175 9.05 11.90 2.23
C ASP A 175 10.20 11.61 3.21
N ARG A 176 11.34 11.20 2.67
CA ARG A 176 12.55 10.82 3.41
C ARG A 176 13.16 11.98 4.19
N ASP A 177 12.98 13.21 3.73
CA ASP A 177 13.40 14.44 4.39
C ASP A 177 12.36 14.96 5.42
N GLY A 178 11.21 14.28 5.53
CA GLY A 178 10.12 14.65 6.41
C GLY A 178 9.09 15.59 5.79
N GLU A 179 9.21 15.96 4.51
CA GLU A 179 8.17 16.72 3.81
C GLU A 179 6.86 15.92 3.76
N THR A 180 5.75 16.54 4.16
CA THR A 180 4.43 15.93 4.04
C THR A 180 3.96 15.93 2.59
N LEU A 181 3.71 14.74 2.04
CA LEU A 181 3.23 14.55 0.67
C LEU A 181 1.71 14.57 0.59
N GLU A 182 1.07 13.85 1.51
CA GLU A 182 -0.38 13.72 1.59
C GLU A 182 -0.81 13.63 3.06
N GLN A 183 -1.96 14.21 3.40
CA GLN A 183 -2.59 14.05 4.71
C GLN A 183 -4.03 13.63 4.56
N TYR A 184 -4.39 12.60 5.31
CA TYR A 184 -5.76 12.20 5.56
C TYR A 184 -6.14 12.68 6.97
N ARG A 185 -7.25 13.41 7.10
CA ARG A 185 -7.68 13.95 8.41
C ARG A 185 -9.20 13.84 8.58
N VAL A 186 -9.62 13.01 9.53
CA VAL A 186 -11.02 12.93 9.97
C VAL A 186 -11.40 14.23 10.66
N ILE A 187 -12.55 14.77 10.25
CA ILE A 187 -13.16 15.98 10.83
C ILE A 187 -14.28 15.58 11.80
N SER A 188 -15.10 14.60 11.40
CA SER A 188 -16.11 13.98 12.25
C SER A 188 -16.30 12.53 11.86
N PHE A 189 -16.77 11.72 12.81
CA PHE A 189 -17.07 10.32 12.55
C PHE A 189 -18.18 9.80 13.46
N ALA A 190 -18.81 8.72 13.02
CA ALA A 190 -19.80 7.97 13.78
C ALA A 190 -19.50 6.48 13.65
N VAL A 191 -19.78 5.72 14.72
CA VAL A 191 -19.61 4.26 14.75
C VAL A 191 -20.87 3.63 15.32
N GLY A 192 -21.37 2.55 14.72
CA GLY A 192 -22.47 1.76 15.27
C GLY A 192 -23.59 1.43 14.30
N ALA A 193 -24.73 1.07 14.88
CA ALA A 193 -25.87 0.48 14.18
C ALA A 193 -26.54 1.44 13.17
N ASP A 194 -26.55 2.75 13.46
CA ASP A 194 -27.17 3.73 12.56
C ASP A 194 -26.46 3.78 11.20
N VAL A 195 -25.13 3.67 11.18
CA VAL A 195 -24.35 3.57 9.94
C VAL A 195 -24.70 2.28 9.19
N GLN A 196 -24.82 1.16 9.90
CA GLN A 196 -25.22 -0.12 9.31
C GLN A 196 -26.62 -0.02 8.67
N GLY A 197 -27.57 0.60 9.36
CA GLY A 197 -28.93 0.85 8.86
C GLY A 197 -28.94 1.71 7.60
N ALA A 198 -28.13 2.78 7.57
CA ALA A 198 -27.98 3.65 6.40
C ALA A 198 -27.38 2.93 5.18
N MET A 199 -26.58 1.87 5.40
CA MET A 199 -25.95 1.08 4.34
C MET A 199 -26.79 -0.12 3.88
N GLN A 200 -27.90 -0.45 4.56
CA GLN A 200 -28.75 -1.61 4.25
C GLN A 200 -29.25 -1.62 2.80
N GLY A 201 -29.55 -0.43 2.24
CA GLY A 201 -30.01 -0.29 0.86
C GLY A 201 -29.02 -0.80 -0.19
N LEU A 202 -27.70 -0.73 0.10
CA LEU A 202 -26.65 -1.14 -0.82
C LEU A 202 -26.67 -2.65 -1.13
N LEU A 203 -27.15 -3.47 -0.19
CA LEU A 203 -27.31 -4.91 -0.44
C LEU A 203 -28.22 -5.21 -1.62
N LYS A 204 -29.25 -4.38 -1.83
CA LYS A 204 -30.26 -4.54 -2.89
C LYS A 204 -30.05 -3.60 -4.08
N ALA A 205 -29.01 -2.76 -4.04
CA ALA A 205 -28.75 -1.81 -5.12
C ALA A 205 -28.44 -2.54 -6.43
N ASN A 206 -28.94 -1.99 -7.53
CA ASN A 206 -28.54 -2.43 -8.86
C ASN A 206 -27.18 -1.82 -9.18
N LEU A 207 -26.15 -2.66 -9.25
CA LEU A 207 -24.77 -2.23 -9.50
C LEU A 207 -24.39 -2.54 -10.96
N PRO A 208 -23.50 -1.73 -11.57
CA PRO A 208 -23.05 -1.96 -12.94
C PRO A 208 -22.35 -3.33 -13.09
N PRO A 209 -22.29 -3.87 -14.32
CA PRO A 209 -21.72 -5.19 -14.56
C PRO A 209 -20.23 -5.25 -14.20
N LEU A 210 -19.79 -6.43 -13.77
CA LEU A 210 -18.37 -6.72 -13.53
C LEU A 210 -17.64 -6.78 -14.88
N LEU A 211 -16.59 -5.97 -15.01
CA LEU A 211 -15.73 -6.02 -16.17
C LEU A 211 -14.81 -7.24 -16.10
N SER A 212 -14.73 -7.97 -17.20
CA SER A 212 -13.74 -9.03 -17.34
C SER A 212 -12.37 -8.39 -17.57
N LEU A 213 -11.48 -8.55 -16.59
CA LEU A 213 -10.08 -8.18 -16.78
C LEU A 213 -9.38 -9.23 -17.67
N PRO A 214 -8.44 -8.84 -18.55
CA PRO A 214 -7.62 -9.79 -19.28
C PRO A 214 -6.88 -10.71 -18.31
N ALA A 215 -6.72 -11.98 -18.67
CA ALA A 215 -5.98 -12.94 -17.86
C ALA A 215 -4.55 -12.44 -17.59
N VAL A 216 -4.01 -12.75 -16.40
CA VAL A 216 -2.61 -12.49 -16.10
C VAL A 216 -1.76 -13.34 -17.02
N GLU A 217 -1.06 -12.69 -17.94
CA GLU A 217 -0.18 -13.37 -18.89
C GLU A 217 1.18 -13.63 -18.23
N ASN A 218 1.58 -14.90 -18.16
CA ASN A 218 2.94 -15.28 -17.77
C ASN A 218 3.90 -15.11 -18.97
N VAL A 219 4.20 -13.85 -19.32
CA VAL A 219 5.13 -13.51 -20.40
C VAL A 219 6.57 -13.50 -19.89
N GLN A 220 7.48 -14.08 -20.66
CA GLN A 220 8.91 -13.87 -20.43
C GLN A 220 9.33 -12.52 -21.02
N LEU A 221 9.76 -11.61 -20.14
CA LEU A 221 10.26 -10.29 -20.52
C LEU A 221 11.74 -10.35 -20.87
N SER A 222 12.18 -9.38 -21.67
CA SER A 222 13.54 -9.29 -22.22
C SER A 222 14.59 -8.71 -21.25
N TRP A 223 14.14 -8.29 -20.06
CA TRP A 223 14.95 -7.61 -19.05
C TRP A 223 14.69 -8.17 -17.64
N SER A 224 15.57 -7.81 -16.71
CA SER A 224 15.44 -8.16 -15.29
C SER A 224 15.83 -7.00 -14.38
N THR A 225 15.24 -6.98 -13.18
CA THR A 225 15.57 -6.02 -12.12
C THR A 225 16.79 -6.51 -11.34
N GLY A 226 17.88 -5.75 -11.39
CA GLY A 226 19.11 -6.08 -10.65
C GLY A 226 19.02 -5.73 -9.16
N TRP A 227 18.25 -4.71 -8.79
CA TRP A 227 18.05 -4.31 -7.40
C TRP A 227 16.61 -3.91 -7.13
N LEU A 228 16.10 -4.30 -5.97
CA LEU A 228 14.80 -3.91 -5.42
C LEU A 228 14.95 -3.61 -3.93
N PRO A 229 14.13 -2.71 -3.36
CA PRO A 229 13.99 -2.55 -1.92
C PRO A 229 13.65 -3.86 -1.20
N ALA A 230 14.08 -4.00 0.05
CA ALA A 230 13.84 -5.22 0.81
C ALA A 230 12.33 -5.43 1.05
N GLY A 231 11.83 -6.63 0.75
CA GLY A 231 10.42 -7.00 0.92
C GLY A 231 9.51 -6.69 -0.28
N VAL A 232 10.05 -6.12 -1.35
CA VAL A 232 9.32 -5.91 -2.60
C VAL A 232 9.28 -7.21 -3.40
N ASP A 233 8.06 -7.62 -3.77
CA ASP A 233 7.80 -8.78 -4.62
C ASP A 233 7.15 -8.33 -5.94
N GLU A 234 7.36 -9.11 -6.99
CA GLU A 234 6.61 -8.93 -8.23
C GLU A 234 5.19 -9.49 -8.07
N VAL A 235 4.19 -8.67 -8.39
CA VAL A 235 2.77 -9.05 -8.26
C VAL A 235 2.12 -9.36 -9.61
N ALA A 236 2.63 -8.78 -10.69
CA ALA A 236 2.14 -9.04 -12.04
C ALA A 236 3.20 -8.68 -13.09
N ARG A 237 3.11 -9.32 -14.25
CA ARG A 237 3.83 -8.94 -15.46
C ARG A 237 2.91 -9.01 -16.67
N ASN A 238 3.18 -8.20 -17.68
CA ASN A 238 2.47 -8.26 -18.96
C ASN A 238 3.30 -7.61 -20.08
N ARG A 239 2.90 -7.86 -21.33
CA ARG A 239 3.38 -7.15 -22.52
C ARG A 239 2.15 -6.64 -23.27
N ARG A 240 1.99 -5.32 -23.39
CA ARG A 240 0.79 -4.72 -23.99
C ARG A 240 1.15 -3.71 -25.07
N LYS A 241 0.41 -3.74 -26.17
CA LYS A 241 0.42 -2.66 -27.15
C LYS A 241 -0.50 -1.55 -26.65
N LEU A 242 0.07 -0.40 -26.29
CA LEU A 242 -0.73 0.75 -25.86
C LEU A 242 -1.31 1.47 -27.08
N PRO A 243 -2.51 2.09 -26.96
CA PRO A 243 -3.01 3.00 -27.98
C PRO A 243 -1.97 4.07 -28.29
N ASN A 244 -1.76 4.37 -29.57
CA ASN A 244 -0.79 5.36 -30.06
C ASN A 244 0.69 5.08 -29.76
N VAL A 245 1.04 3.90 -29.23
CA VAL A 245 2.43 3.45 -29.10
C VAL A 245 2.67 2.33 -30.13
N ALA A 246 3.60 2.56 -31.06
CA ALA A 246 3.84 1.63 -32.17
C ALA A 246 4.36 0.26 -31.69
N VAL A 247 5.11 0.26 -30.59
CA VAL A 247 5.80 -0.93 -30.06
C VAL A 247 5.16 -1.38 -28.74
N PRO A 248 5.08 -2.68 -28.46
CA PRO A 248 4.62 -3.17 -27.17
C PRO A 248 5.48 -2.65 -26.00
N VAL A 249 4.81 -2.32 -24.90
CA VAL A 249 5.44 -2.00 -23.62
C VAL A 249 5.44 -3.25 -22.76
N GLU A 250 6.60 -3.59 -22.20
CA GLU A 250 6.78 -4.66 -21.22
C GLU A 250 6.70 -4.06 -19.81
N SER A 251 5.82 -4.59 -18.97
CA SER A 251 5.58 -4.04 -17.64
C SER A 251 5.69 -5.12 -16.56
N ARG A 252 6.31 -4.77 -15.44
CA ARG A 252 6.20 -5.51 -14.17
C ARG A 252 5.64 -4.59 -13.10
N LEU A 253 4.66 -5.08 -12.36
CA LEU A 253 4.13 -4.44 -11.18
C LEU A 253 4.77 -5.08 -9.94
N TYR A 254 5.24 -4.24 -9.04
CA TYR A 254 5.89 -4.61 -7.80
C TYR A 254 5.14 -4.02 -6.61
N SER A 255 5.17 -4.74 -5.48
CA SER A 255 4.68 -4.22 -4.20
C SER A 255 5.38 -4.89 -3.02
N ASP A 256 5.58 -4.13 -1.95
CA ASP A 256 6.00 -4.68 -0.65
C ASP A 256 4.82 -4.96 0.31
N GLY A 257 3.58 -4.83 -0.19
CA GLY A 257 2.36 -4.93 0.60
C GLY A 257 1.90 -3.59 1.20
N LEU A 258 2.66 -2.51 1.03
CA LEU A 258 2.26 -1.15 1.43
C LEU A 258 2.35 -0.18 0.25
N PHE A 259 3.52 -0.10 -0.38
CA PHE A 259 3.75 0.74 -1.55
C PHE A 259 3.80 -0.11 -2.82
N SER A 260 3.44 0.50 -3.94
CA SER A 260 3.46 -0.17 -5.24
C SER A 260 4.11 0.69 -6.32
N PHE A 261 4.73 0.03 -7.29
CA PHE A 261 5.28 0.69 -8.46
C PHE A 261 5.37 -0.25 -9.66
N SER A 262 5.35 0.32 -10.86
CA SER A 262 5.57 -0.39 -12.11
C SER A 262 6.93 -0.05 -12.70
N VAL A 263 7.59 -1.05 -13.27
CA VAL A 263 8.74 -0.89 -14.17
C VAL A 263 8.23 -1.17 -15.56
N ASN A 264 8.29 -0.17 -16.45
CA ASN A 264 7.83 -0.26 -17.82
C ASN A 264 9.03 -0.10 -18.75
N VAL A 265 9.12 -0.93 -19.77
CA VAL A 265 10.22 -0.94 -20.72
C VAL A 265 9.67 -1.01 -22.14
N SER A 266 10.12 -0.08 -22.97
CA SER A 266 9.82 -0.06 -24.41
C SER A 266 11.05 0.40 -25.19
N PRO A 267 11.15 0.13 -26.49
CA PRO A 267 12.21 0.73 -27.30
C PRO A 267 12.13 2.25 -27.27
N ALA A 268 13.29 2.90 -27.16
CA ALA A 268 13.38 4.35 -27.10
C ALA A 268 13.00 4.99 -28.44
N GLY A 269 12.08 5.94 -28.41
CA GLY A 269 11.73 6.75 -29.59
C GLY A 269 12.78 7.82 -29.91
N SER A 270 12.66 8.44 -31.08
CA SER A 270 13.45 9.63 -31.42
C SER A 270 13.11 10.78 -30.45
N GLY A 271 14.11 11.29 -29.72
CA GLY A 271 13.93 12.35 -28.73
C GLY A 271 13.55 11.87 -27.34
N ALA A 272 13.56 10.56 -27.08
CA ALA A 272 13.46 10.04 -25.72
C ALA A 272 14.63 10.56 -24.87
N GLY A 273 14.31 11.14 -23.72
CA GLY A 273 15.27 11.75 -22.82
C GLY A 273 15.05 11.29 -21.38
N GLN A 274 16.08 11.46 -20.56
CA GLN A 274 15.93 11.30 -19.12
C GLN A 274 14.93 12.33 -18.61
N GLN A 275 13.94 11.86 -17.88
CA GLN A 275 12.89 12.70 -17.32
C GLN A 275 12.58 12.26 -15.91
N TYR A 276 12.29 13.26 -15.07
CA TYR A 276 11.81 13.06 -13.73
C TYR A 276 10.61 13.95 -13.51
N TYR A 277 9.54 13.36 -12.99
CA TYR A 277 8.35 14.08 -12.60
C TYR A 277 7.80 13.50 -11.31
N ARG A 278 7.33 14.38 -10.41
CA ARG A 278 6.69 13.97 -9.16
C ARG A 278 5.44 14.78 -8.90
N GLN A 279 4.39 14.07 -8.53
CA GLN A 279 3.11 14.64 -8.15
C GLN A 279 2.61 13.93 -6.88
N GLY A 280 2.70 14.61 -5.74
CA GLY A 280 2.35 14.03 -4.44
C GLY A 280 3.20 12.80 -4.14
N ARG A 281 2.54 11.67 -3.82
CA ARG A 281 3.20 10.37 -3.63
C ARG A 281 3.72 9.73 -4.91
N ARG A 282 3.27 10.17 -6.10
CA ARG A 282 3.60 9.51 -7.37
C ARG A 282 4.88 10.06 -7.98
N THR A 283 5.81 9.17 -8.24
CA THR A 283 7.07 9.45 -8.94
C THR A 283 7.05 8.78 -10.30
N ILE A 284 7.47 9.52 -11.33
CA ILE A 284 7.78 9.03 -12.66
C ILE A 284 9.26 9.28 -12.90
N GLN A 285 10.02 8.22 -13.13
CA GLN A 285 11.45 8.27 -13.45
C GLN A 285 11.68 7.55 -14.77
N THR A 286 12.18 8.28 -15.77
CA THR A 286 12.50 7.74 -17.09
C THR A 286 14.01 7.78 -17.32
N GLU A 287 14.57 6.64 -17.71
CA GLU A 287 15.96 6.47 -18.11
C GLU A 287 16.03 5.88 -19.53
N VAL A 288 16.99 6.31 -20.34
CA VAL A 288 17.23 5.73 -21.67
C VAL A 288 18.57 5.00 -21.65
N ARG A 289 18.55 3.70 -21.95
CA ARG A 289 19.76 2.87 -21.98
C ARG A 289 19.65 1.74 -23.00
N ALA A 290 20.73 1.53 -23.75
CA ALA A 290 20.82 0.44 -24.74
C ALA A 290 19.64 0.40 -25.73
N GLY A 291 19.20 1.57 -26.21
CA GLY A 291 18.07 1.69 -27.15
C GLY A 291 16.69 1.45 -26.54
N ASN A 292 16.58 1.35 -25.21
CA ASN A 292 15.32 1.18 -24.49
C ASN A 292 15.06 2.37 -23.56
N GLU A 293 13.79 2.71 -23.44
CA GLU A 293 13.23 3.64 -22.46
C GLU A 293 12.69 2.82 -21.28
N ILE A 294 13.18 3.12 -20.08
CA ILE A 294 12.83 2.48 -18.81
C ILE A 294 12.09 3.51 -17.97
N THR A 295 10.82 3.25 -17.68
CA THR A 295 9.95 4.19 -16.97
C THR A 295 9.41 3.54 -15.70
N ILE A 296 9.84 4.08 -14.55
CA ILE A 296 9.35 3.69 -13.23
C ILE A 296 8.21 4.61 -12.83
N VAL A 297 7.04 4.06 -12.51
CA VAL A 297 5.87 4.83 -12.05
C VAL A 297 5.36 4.23 -10.76
N GLY A 298 5.33 5.01 -9.68
CA GLY A 298 4.75 4.53 -8.41
C GLY A 298 5.10 5.37 -7.19
N GLU A 299 4.84 4.78 -6.02
CA GLU A 299 4.96 5.41 -4.72
C GLU A 299 6.36 5.26 -4.14
N LEU A 300 7.34 5.88 -4.81
CA LEU A 300 8.74 5.76 -4.44
C LEU A 300 9.42 7.13 -4.32
N PRO A 301 10.32 7.32 -3.35
CA PRO A 301 11.25 8.43 -3.38
C PRO A 301 12.03 8.46 -4.71
N PRO A 302 12.35 9.65 -5.25
CA PRO A 302 13.04 9.79 -6.54
C PRO A 302 14.34 9.00 -6.64
N ALA A 303 15.18 9.06 -5.60
CA ALA A 303 16.45 8.35 -5.56
C ALA A 303 16.26 6.83 -5.63
N THR A 304 15.18 6.30 -5.05
CA THR A 304 14.86 4.86 -5.09
C THR A 304 14.39 4.46 -6.48
N ALA A 305 13.48 5.23 -7.09
CA ALA A 305 13.03 4.98 -8.46
C ALA A 305 14.20 4.99 -9.45
N LYS A 306 15.11 5.97 -9.33
CA LYS A 306 16.33 6.03 -10.14
C LYS A 306 17.22 4.81 -9.94
N ARG A 307 17.49 4.40 -8.70
CA ARG A 307 18.32 3.22 -8.43
C ARG A 307 17.74 1.94 -9.04
N ILE A 308 16.41 1.78 -9.01
CA ILE A 308 15.73 0.64 -9.66
C ILE A 308 15.94 0.70 -11.17
N ALA A 309 15.68 1.85 -11.81
CA ALA A 309 15.89 2.05 -13.24
C ALA A 309 17.34 1.77 -13.65
N ASP A 310 18.31 2.30 -12.90
CA ASP A 310 19.73 2.10 -13.13
C ASP A 310 20.14 0.62 -12.98
N SER A 311 19.40 -0.18 -12.21
CA SER A 311 19.66 -1.61 -12.02
C SER A 311 19.06 -2.54 -13.10
N ILE A 312 18.24 -2.02 -14.02
CA ILE A 312 17.61 -2.84 -15.06
C ILE A 312 18.67 -3.41 -16.02
N SER A 313 18.76 -4.73 -16.10
CA SER A 313 19.64 -5.40 -17.06
C SER A 313 18.83 -5.98 -18.21
N PHE A 314 19.36 -5.81 -19.42
CA PHE A 314 18.83 -6.44 -20.62
C PHE A 314 19.59 -7.75 -20.83
N LYS A 315 18.88 -8.83 -21.17
CA LYS A 315 19.56 -10.03 -21.63
C LYS A 315 20.29 -9.67 -22.93
N VAL A 316 21.61 -9.79 -22.93
CA VAL A 316 22.39 -9.71 -24.16
C VAL A 316 21.98 -10.92 -25.00
N SER A 317 21.33 -10.70 -26.14
CA SER A 317 21.19 -11.76 -27.13
C SER A 317 22.60 -12.18 -27.56
N PRO A 318 22.96 -13.47 -27.49
CA PRO A 318 24.23 -13.95 -28.03
C PRO A 318 24.32 -13.69 -29.54
#